data_AF-A0A3B8R599-F1
#
_entry.id   AF-A0A3B8R599-F1
#
_cell.length_a   1.000
_cell.length_b   1.000
_cell.length_c   1.000
_cell.angle_alpha   90.00
_cell.angle_beta   90.00
_cell.angle_gamma   90.00
#
_symmetry.space_group_name_H-M   'P 1'
#
loop_
_entity.id
_entity.type
_entity.pdbx_description
1 polymer ?
#
loop_
_entity_poly.entity_id
_entity_poly.type
_entity_poly.pdbx_seq_one_letter_code
_entity_poly.pdbx_strand_id
1 'polypeptide(L)'
;DDFTYTLNPGASEGDSIDHFLFETRRGFCEHFAASFTWIMRAAGIPARVVLGYQGGAYNPSGNYIEVRQFDAHAWSEVWVQGEGWRRVDPTAFVAPERIEAG
;
A
#
# COMPACT_ATOMS: atom_id res chain seq x y z
N ASP A 1 -4.36 -16.67 2.15
CA ASP A 1 -5.66 -15.99 2.14
C ASP A 1 -5.91 -15.33 0.80
N ASP A 2 -7.17 -15.23 0.36
CA ASP A 2 -7.58 -14.63 -0.91
C ASP A 2 -7.77 -13.10 -0.79
N PHE A 3 -6.68 -12.34 -0.68
CA PHE A 3 -6.73 -10.88 -0.85
C PHE A 3 -6.71 -10.53 -2.34
N THR A 4 -7.44 -9.49 -2.73
CA THR A 4 -7.51 -9.02 -4.13
C THR A 4 -7.26 -7.52 -4.21
N TYR A 5 -6.37 -7.12 -5.11
CA TYR A 5 -6.18 -5.72 -5.45
C TYR A 5 -7.24 -5.25 -6.47
N THR A 6 -7.99 -4.20 -6.14
CA THR A 6 -9.02 -3.61 -7.01
C THR A 6 -9.20 -2.12 -6.72
N LEU A 7 -9.35 -1.31 -7.78
CA LEU A 7 -9.68 0.11 -7.68
C LEU A 7 -11.18 0.35 -7.38
N ASN A 8 -11.98 -0.70 -7.40
CA ASN A 8 -13.40 -0.66 -7.04
C ASN A 8 -13.68 -1.72 -5.96
N PRO A 9 -13.30 -1.47 -4.69
CA PRO A 9 -13.51 -2.42 -3.61
C PRO A 9 -14.97 -2.50 -3.12
N GLY A 10 -15.83 -1.59 -3.59
CA GLY A 10 -17.17 -1.40 -3.04
C GLY A 10 -17.17 -0.39 -1.89
N ALA A 11 -18.35 -0.11 -1.34
CA ALA A 11 -18.49 0.74 -0.17
C ALA A 11 -18.06 -0.04 1.09
N SER A 12 -17.38 0.64 2.01
CA SER A 12 -17.17 0.14 3.37
C SER A 12 -18.11 0.89 4.29
N GLU A 13 -18.87 0.15 5.09
CA GLU A 13 -19.67 0.69 6.20
C GLU A 13 -19.04 0.27 7.53
N GLY A 14 -19.08 1.13 8.55
CA GLY A 14 -18.52 0.83 9.87
C GLY A 14 -16.99 0.89 9.95
N ASP A 15 -16.36 -0.10 10.60
CA ASP A 15 -14.90 -0.17 10.74
C ASP A 15 -14.27 -0.70 9.46
N SER A 16 -13.64 0.20 8.70
CA SER A 16 -13.08 -0.12 7.38
C SER A 16 -11.89 -1.08 7.43
N ILE A 17 -11.15 -1.12 8.54
CA ILE A 17 -10.00 -2.01 8.68
C ILE A 17 -10.48 -3.44 8.90
N ASP A 18 -11.42 -3.63 9.82
CA ASP A 18 -12.00 -4.94 10.10
C ASP A 18 -12.79 -5.47 8.90
N HIS A 19 -13.60 -4.61 8.27
CA HIS A 19 -14.37 -4.97 7.08
C HIS A 19 -13.44 -5.42 5.93
N PHE A 20 -12.32 -4.73 5.71
CA PHE A 20 -11.33 -5.16 4.73
C PHE A 20 -10.61 -6.46 5.11
N LEU A 21 -10.11 -6.57 6.34
CA LEU A 21 -9.30 -7.73 6.78
C LEU A 21 -10.10 -9.03 6.85
N PHE A 22 -11.34 -8.95 7.33
CA PHE A 22 -12.11 -10.13 7.72
C PHE A 22 -13.28 -10.44 6.79
N GLU A 23 -13.80 -9.45 6.06
CA GLU A 23 -14.98 -9.66 5.21
C GLU A 23 -14.64 -9.56 3.72
N THR A 24 -14.28 -8.38 3.22
CA THR A 24 -14.18 -8.16 1.77
C THR A 24 -12.88 -8.67 1.20
N ARG A 25 -11.75 -8.47 1.89
CA ARG A 25 -10.38 -8.76 1.43
C ARG A 25 -10.05 -8.16 0.06
N ARG A 26 -10.80 -7.13 -0.34
CA ARG A 26 -10.74 -6.46 -1.64
C ARG A 26 -10.46 -5.00 -1.38
N GLY A 27 -9.36 -4.49 -1.92
CA GLY A 27 -8.90 -3.15 -1.62
C GLY A 27 -7.88 -2.65 -2.64
N PHE A 28 -7.50 -1.39 -2.51
CA PHE A 28 -6.34 -0.80 -3.18
C PHE A 28 -5.28 -0.43 -2.15
N CYS A 29 -4.16 0.18 -2.58
CA CYS A 29 -2.96 0.41 -1.78
C CYS A 29 -3.24 0.96 -0.36
N GLU A 30 -4.15 1.91 -0.21
CA GLU A 30 -4.50 2.49 1.09
C GLU A 30 -5.09 1.47 2.07
N HIS A 31 -5.93 0.53 1.62
CA HIS A 31 -6.52 -0.50 2.47
C HIS A 31 -5.42 -1.42 3.03
N PHE A 32 -4.54 -1.88 2.14
CA PHE A 32 -3.41 -2.73 2.50
C PHE A 32 -2.44 -2.03 3.45
N ALA A 33 -2.04 -0.79 3.14
CA ALA A 33 -1.12 -0.01 3.97
C ALA A 33 -1.73 0.36 5.32
N ALA A 34 -2.99 0.78 5.37
CA ALA A 34 -3.66 1.15 6.60
C ALA A 34 -3.83 -0.06 7.53
N SER A 35 -4.34 -1.18 7.02
CA SER A 35 -4.55 -2.38 7.82
C SER A 35 -3.25 -3.00 8.31
N PHE A 36 -2.20 -3.05 7.48
CA PHE A 36 -0.88 -3.48 7.95
C PHE A 36 -0.34 -2.57 9.05
N THR A 37 -0.42 -1.24 8.85
CA THR A 37 0.02 -0.26 9.84
C THR A 37 -0.74 -0.43 11.17
N TRP A 38 -2.04 -0.68 11.10
CA TRP A 38 -2.87 -0.92 12.28
C TRP A 38 -2.44 -2.19 13.03
N ILE A 39 -2.24 -3.32 12.32
CA ILE A 39 -1.79 -4.58 12.93
C ILE A 39 -0.43 -4.40 13.61
N MET A 40 0.52 -3.70 12.96
CA MET A 40 1.83 -3.43 13.56
C MET A 40 1.72 -2.60 14.84
N ARG A 41 0.88 -1.56 14.84
CA ARG A 41 0.61 -0.76 16.03
C ARG A 41 -0.04 -1.58 17.15
N ALA A 42 -1.01 -2.43 16.81
CA ALA A 42 -1.65 -3.33 17.76
C ALA A 42 -0.64 -4.34 18.37
N ALA A 43 0.37 -4.74 17.60
CA ALA A 43 1.49 -5.57 18.06
C ALA A 43 2.57 -4.80 18.85
N GLY A 44 2.38 -3.50 19.12
CA GLY A 44 3.33 -2.67 19.85
C GLY A 44 4.51 -2.15 19.02
N ILE A 45 4.48 -2.31 17.69
CA ILE A 45 5.52 -1.83 16.78
C ILE A 45 5.13 -0.43 16.29
N PRO A 46 5.98 0.61 16.48
CA PRO A 46 5.71 1.91 15.90
C PRO A 46 5.64 1.82 14.38
N ALA A 47 4.50 2.21 13.81
CA ALA A 47 4.25 2.15 12.38
C ALA A 47 3.50 3.39 11.89
N ARG A 48 3.64 3.72 10.60
CA ARG A 48 2.93 4.83 9.93
C ARG A 48 2.64 4.51 8.47
N VAL A 49 1.55 5.07 7.96
CA VAL A 49 1.26 5.10 6.52
C VAL A 49 2.07 6.22 5.88
N VAL A 50 2.57 5.98 4.68
CA VAL A 50 3.19 6.98 3.81
C VAL A 50 2.40 7.03 2.51
N LEU A 51 2.10 8.25 2.06
CA LEU A 51 1.41 8.53 0.80
C LEU A 51 2.38 9.19 -0.18
N GLY A 52 2.29 8.82 -1.44
CA GLY A 52 3.11 9.40 -2.50
C GLY A 52 2.77 8.80 -3.85
N TYR A 53 3.80 8.62 -4.67
CA TYR A 53 3.71 7.97 -5.98
C TYR A 53 4.75 6.86 -6.06
N GLN A 54 4.44 5.78 -6.78
CA GLN A 54 5.36 4.69 -7.02
C GLN A 54 5.30 4.26 -8.49
N GLY A 55 6.48 4.13 -9.10
CA GLY A 55 6.64 3.79 -10.51
C GLY A 55 6.96 5.02 -11.35
N GLY A 56 6.19 5.22 -12.41
CA GLY A 56 6.42 6.23 -13.44
C GLY A 56 7.00 5.63 -14.72
N ALA A 57 6.70 6.26 -15.85
CA ALA A 57 7.10 5.79 -17.16
C ALA A 57 8.30 6.60 -17.70
N TYR A 58 9.35 5.92 -18.14
CA TYR A 58 10.47 6.60 -18.78
C TYR A 58 10.10 7.08 -20.19
N ASN A 59 10.29 8.39 -20.44
CA ASN A 59 10.14 8.99 -21.76
C ASN A 59 11.52 9.15 -22.42
N PRO A 60 11.85 8.34 -23.45
CA PRO A 60 13.16 8.38 -24.10
C PRO A 60 13.37 9.63 -24.96
N SER A 61 12.30 10.23 -25.48
CA SER A 61 12.38 11.41 -26.36
C SER A 61 12.76 12.67 -25.58
N GLY A 62 12.31 12.78 -24.32
CA GLY A 62 12.58 13.92 -23.45
C GLY A 62 13.60 13.65 -22.34
N ASN A 63 14.06 12.40 -22.19
CA ASN A 63 14.96 11.95 -21.12
C ASN A 63 14.46 12.33 -19.70
N TYR A 64 13.23 11.93 -19.38
CA TYR A 64 12.62 12.13 -18.06
C TYR A 64 11.73 10.96 -17.66
N ILE A 65 11.41 10.87 -16.36
CA ILE A 65 10.39 9.94 -15.84
C ILE A 65 9.08 10.72 -15.67
N GLU A 66 8.02 10.25 -16.31
CA GLU A 66 6.68 10.79 -16.16
C GLU A 66 5.96 10.09 -15.00
N VAL A 67 5.54 10.87 -14.00
CA VAL A 67 4.72 10.38 -12.88
C VAL A 67 3.35 11.03 -12.98
N ARG A 68 2.29 10.22 -13.00
CA ARG A 68 0.90 10.62 -13.21
C ARG A 68 0.05 10.29 -11.99
N GLN A 69 -1.18 10.81 -11.97
CA GLN A 69 -2.11 10.60 -10.85
C GLN A 69 -2.43 9.12 -10.57
N PHE A 70 -2.45 8.26 -11.60
CA PHE A 70 -2.67 6.83 -11.40
C PHE A 70 -1.46 6.10 -10.77
N ASP A 71 -0.30 6.75 -10.69
CA ASP A 71 0.87 6.24 -9.98
C ASP A 71 0.79 6.49 -8.47
N ALA A 72 -0.27 7.17 -8.00
CA ALA A 72 -0.52 7.41 -6.58
C ALA A 72 -0.52 6.09 -5.81
N HIS A 73 0.23 6.05 -4.71
CA HIS A 73 0.46 4.84 -3.95
C HIS A 73 0.58 5.11 -2.46
N ALA A 74 0.22 4.11 -1.67
CA ALA A 74 0.33 4.10 -0.22
C ALA A 74 1.11 2.88 0.24
N TRP A 75 2.05 3.08 1.15
CA TRP A 75 2.81 2.00 1.79
C TRP A 75 2.94 2.26 3.29
N SER A 76 3.60 1.35 3.99
CA SER A 76 3.84 1.44 5.43
C SER A 76 5.32 1.61 5.74
N GLU A 77 5.61 2.28 6.84
CA GLU A 77 6.92 2.22 7.48
C GLU A 77 6.78 1.71 8.90
N VAL A 78 7.69 0.83 9.31
CA VAL A 78 7.78 0.29 10.68
C VAL A 78 9.12 0.66 11.29
N TRP A 79 9.13 0.90 12.60
CA TRP A 79 10.37 1.13 13.33
C TRP A 79 11.02 -0.20 13.70
N VAL A 80 12.26 -0.39 13.24
CA VAL A 80 13.11 -1.54 13.57
C VAL A 80 14.23 -1.06 14.48
N GLN A 81 14.34 -1.65 15.68
CA GLN A 81 15.35 -1.26 16.66
C GLN A 81 16.76 -1.45 16.08
N GLY A 82 17.57 -0.38 16.12
CA GLY A 82 18.92 -0.38 15.57
C GLY A 82 19.01 -0.02 14.07
N GLU A 83 17.91 -0.08 13.33
CA GLU A 83 17.87 0.25 11.89
C GLU A 83 17.04 1.50 11.56
N GLY A 84 16.13 1.91 12.46
CA GLY A 84 15.24 3.04 12.26
C GLY A 84 13.99 2.68 11.46
N TRP A 85 13.46 3.64 10.69
CA TRP A 85 12.28 3.42 9.86
C TRP A 85 12.60 2.57 8.63
N ARG A 86 11.83 1.50 8.44
CA ARG A 86 11.95 0.59 7.30
C ARG A 86 10.64 0.57 6.52
N ARG A 87 10.74 0.73 5.20
CA ARG A 87 9.60 0.62 4.28
C ARG A 87 9.14 -0.83 4.18
N VAL A 88 7.83 -1.02 4.24
CA VAL A 88 7.12 -2.25 3.91
C VAL A 88 5.99 -1.89 2.97
N ASP A 89 5.85 -2.61 1.86
CA ASP A 89 4.79 -2.38 0.89
C ASP A 89 3.85 -3.60 0.86
N PRO A 90 2.73 -3.57 1.64
CA PRO A 90 1.87 -4.74 1.75
C PRO A 90 1.16 -5.08 0.43
N THR A 91 1.04 -4.11 -0.50
CA THR A 91 0.49 -4.35 -1.85
C THR A 91 1.37 -5.30 -2.66
N ALA A 92 2.69 -5.30 -2.45
CA ALA A 92 3.62 -6.19 -3.16
C ALA A 92 3.31 -7.69 -2.95
N PHE A 93 2.68 -8.06 -1.83
CA PHE A 93 2.34 -9.46 -1.53
C PHE A 93 1.10 -9.95 -2.28
N VAL A 94 0.30 -9.04 -2.85
CA VAL A 94 -0.99 -9.37 -3.49
C VAL A 94 -1.01 -8.98 -4.97
N ALA A 95 -0.30 -7.93 -5.35
CA ALA A 95 -0.15 -7.44 -6.72
C ALA A 95 1.31 -7.01 -6.97
N PRO A 96 2.28 -7.95 -6.97
CA PRO A 96 3.70 -7.65 -7.18
C PRO A 96 3.95 -6.91 -8.51
N GLU A 97 3.18 -7.22 -9.55
CA GLU A 97 3.26 -6.57 -10.86
C GLU A 97 3.04 -5.07 -10.79
N ARG A 98 2.24 -4.56 -9.84
CA ARG A 98 2.02 -3.11 -9.68
C ARG A 98 3.27 -2.40 -9.14
N ILE A 99 4.08 -3.11 -8.36
CA ILE A 99 5.33 -2.58 -7.81
C ILE A 99 6.44 -2.65 -8.87
N GLU A 100 6.49 -3.73 -9.65
CA GLU A 100 7.55 -3.99 -10.63
C GLU A 100 7.36 -3.27 -11.96
N ALA A 101 6.11 -3.18 -12.46
CA ALA A 101 5.83 -2.63 -13.79
C ALA A 101 5.58 -1.12 -13.80
N GLY A 102 5.30 -0.52 -12.63
CA GLY A 102 4.70 0.81 -12.55
C GLY A 102 3.20 0.74 -12.80
#